data_AF-A0A9X0AV90-F1
#
_entry.id   AF-A0A9X0AV90-F1
#
_cell.length_a   1.000
_cell.length_b   1.000
_cell.length_c   1.000
_cell.angle_alpha   90.00
_cell.angle_beta   90.00
_cell.angle_gamma   90.00
#
_symmetry.space_group_name_H-M   'P 1'
#
loop_
_entity.id
_entity.type
_entity.pdbx_description
1 polymer ?
#
loop_
_entity_poly.entity_id
_entity_poly.type
_entity_poly.pdbx_seq_one_letter_code
_entity_poly.pdbx_strand_id
1 'polypeptide(L)'
;MKTTSIALALASTLTGANAYWKGFNSQATLGNGACKTQADWENDFRLVQSFPGGFNSLRVYASSDCNTIANVVPAAIATGGKVLAGVWAEDAAHYDAEKQALLAATRTYGFDWLVAVSVGSEDLYRGDTNAFTLSQQIYDVRGMLSTVPGYTTTGVQVGHVDTWTMWTNGANVDVIKACDFIGLDGYPYFQTTEENDIGVAYDLFWQSVNAVRGAVQNAQSNALVWVTETGWPTAGATENLGVASVENAQTYWKQVACEAVNEVNTFWYSLQDFSAIPAFGVVDGNGNLKYDLSC
;
A
#
# COMPACT_ATOMS: atom_id res chain seq x y z
N MET A 1 -19.23 38.11 -51.91
CA MET A 1 -19.58 37.00 -51.00
C MET A 1 -18.34 36.60 -50.23
N LYS A 2 -18.29 36.89 -48.92
CA LYS A 2 -17.18 36.52 -48.03
C LYS A 2 -17.55 35.20 -47.36
N THR A 3 -16.81 34.14 -47.61
CA THR A 3 -16.95 32.86 -46.91
C THR A 3 -15.83 32.74 -45.87
N THR A 4 -16.19 32.98 -44.62
CA THR A 4 -15.33 32.75 -43.45
C THR A 4 -15.28 31.25 -43.19
N SER A 5 -14.13 30.61 -43.40
CA SER A 5 -13.91 29.23 -42.95
C SER A 5 -13.41 29.27 -41.52
N ILE A 6 -14.25 28.86 -40.58
CA ILE A 6 -13.88 28.63 -39.19
C ILE A 6 -13.32 27.20 -39.12
N ALA A 7 -12.02 27.06 -38.97
CA ALA A 7 -11.39 25.78 -38.65
C ALA A 7 -11.62 25.49 -37.17
N LEU A 8 -12.49 24.52 -36.89
CA LEU A 8 -12.69 23.97 -35.54
C LEU A 8 -11.50 23.04 -35.24
N ALA A 9 -10.54 23.51 -34.45
CA ALA A 9 -9.53 22.63 -33.88
C ALA A 9 -10.18 21.84 -32.73
N LEU A 10 -10.55 20.58 -32.97
CA LEU A 10 -10.83 19.64 -31.90
C LEU A 10 -9.50 19.29 -31.21
N ALA A 11 -9.23 19.94 -30.08
CA ALA A 11 -8.24 19.46 -29.13
C ALA A 11 -8.78 18.17 -28.51
N SER A 12 -8.27 17.02 -28.96
CA SER A 12 -8.46 15.75 -28.26
C SER A 12 -7.74 15.83 -26.93
N THR A 13 -8.47 16.13 -25.85
CA THR A 13 -8.00 15.86 -24.48
C THR A 13 -7.92 14.34 -24.34
N LEU A 14 -6.73 13.77 -24.57
CA LEU A 14 -6.40 12.46 -24.05
C LEU A 14 -6.43 12.59 -22.53
N THR A 15 -7.58 12.33 -21.91
CA THR A 15 -7.63 11.96 -20.50
C THR A 15 -7.00 10.58 -20.42
N GLY A 16 -5.67 10.53 -20.38
CA GLY A 16 -4.99 9.34 -19.89
C GLY A 16 -5.50 9.15 -18.47
N ALA A 17 -6.39 8.16 -18.27
CA ALA A 17 -6.67 7.68 -16.93
C ALA A 17 -5.31 7.27 -16.37
N ASN A 18 -4.81 8.00 -15.37
CA ASN A 18 -3.65 7.54 -14.64
C ASN A 18 -4.02 6.17 -14.09
N ALA A 19 -3.32 5.12 -14.53
CA ALA A 19 -3.56 3.78 -14.02
C ALA A 19 -3.30 3.79 -12.51
N TYR A 20 -4.22 3.21 -11.73
CA TYR A 20 -4.02 3.04 -10.30
C TYR A 20 -2.86 2.09 -10.03
N TRP A 21 -2.10 2.38 -8.98
CA TRP A 21 -1.09 1.47 -8.45
C TRP A 21 -1.77 0.22 -7.90
N LYS A 22 -1.24 -0.93 -8.30
CA LYS A 22 -1.68 -2.23 -7.82
C LYS A 22 -0.50 -3.11 -7.49
N GLY A 23 -0.53 -3.74 -6.34
CA GLY A 23 0.57 -4.56 -5.85
C GLY A 23 0.18 -5.45 -4.68
N PHE A 24 1.18 -6.06 -4.07
CA PHE A 24 1.02 -6.93 -2.90
C PHE A 24 1.95 -6.47 -1.78
N ASN A 25 1.53 -6.68 -0.54
CA ASN A 25 2.43 -6.55 0.59
C ASN A 25 3.40 -7.74 0.60
N SER A 26 4.70 -7.49 0.78
CA SER A 26 5.73 -8.54 0.87
C SER A 26 6.60 -8.34 2.09
N GLN A 27 6.75 -9.41 2.87
CA GLN A 27 7.63 -9.45 4.03
C GLN A 27 9.10 -9.52 3.61
N ALA A 28 9.98 -8.98 4.47
CA ALA A 28 11.42 -8.91 4.22
C ALA A 28 12.18 -10.22 4.48
N THR A 29 11.50 -11.25 5.00
CA THR A 29 12.10 -12.53 5.40
C THR A 29 11.50 -13.69 4.62
N LEU A 30 12.28 -14.76 4.48
CA LEU A 30 11.85 -16.07 4.02
C LEU A 30 11.15 -16.83 5.15
N GLY A 31 10.48 -17.95 4.83
CA GLY A 31 9.76 -18.76 5.83
C GLY A 31 10.61 -19.38 6.93
N ASN A 32 11.95 -19.41 6.76
CA ASN A 32 12.90 -19.81 7.80
C ASN A 32 13.42 -18.63 8.64
N GLY A 33 12.92 -17.42 8.42
CA GLY A 33 13.31 -16.19 9.11
C GLY A 33 14.55 -15.49 8.52
N ALA A 34 15.21 -16.06 7.51
CA ALA A 34 16.35 -15.40 6.87
C ALA A 34 15.89 -14.16 6.08
N CYS A 35 16.67 -13.08 6.14
CA CYS A 35 16.42 -11.89 5.33
C CYS A 35 16.53 -12.18 3.83
N LYS A 36 15.62 -11.60 3.04
CA LYS A 36 15.61 -11.72 1.58
C LYS A 36 16.83 -11.02 0.97
N THR A 37 17.50 -11.74 0.08
CA THR A 37 18.54 -11.20 -0.80
C THR A 37 17.91 -10.49 -2.00
N GLN A 38 18.71 -9.77 -2.80
CA GLN A 38 18.23 -9.20 -4.06
C GLN A 38 17.58 -10.26 -4.97
N ALA A 39 18.16 -11.46 -5.07
CA ALA A 39 17.62 -12.53 -5.91
C ALA A 39 16.23 -12.99 -5.43
N ASP A 40 16.00 -13.02 -4.12
CA ASP A 40 14.68 -13.34 -3.56
C ASP A 40 13.65 -12.26 -3.90
N TRP A 41 14.03 -10.98 -3.82
CA TRP A 41 13.16 -9.87 -4.26
C TRP A 41 12.89 -9.89 -5.76
N GLU A 42 13.86 -10.25 -6.59
CA GLU A 42 13.65 -10.43 -8.04
C GLU A 42 12.65 -11.57 -8.32
N ASN A 43 12.70 -12.65 -7.54
CA ASN A 43 11.74 -13.73 -7.63
C ASN A 43 10.33 -13.27 -7.24
N ASP A 44 10.18 -12.49 -6.15
CA ASP A 44 8.90 -11.90 -5.76
C ASP A 44 8.30 -11.02 -6.86
N PHE A 45 9.11 -10.14 -7.47
CA PHE A 45 8.65 -9.29 -8.57
C PHE A 45 8.18 -10.11 -9.77
N ARG A 46 8.98 -11.10 -10.19
CA ARG A 46 8.61 -11.99 -11.32
C ARG A 46 7.36 -12.80 -11.02
N LEU A 47 7.19 -13.25 -9.78
CA LEU A 47 6.01 -13.97 -9.34
C LEU A 47 4.77 -13.07 -9.45
N VAL A 48 4.82 -11.86 -8.89
CA VAL A 48 3.71 -10.89 -8.96
C VAL A 48 3.39 -10.52 -10.42
N GLN A 49 4.40 -10.31 -11.25
CA GLN A 49 4.24 -10.03 -12.68
C GLN A 49 3.62 -11.20 -13.47
N SER A 50 3.71 -12.43 -12.95
CA SER A 50 3.10 -13.61 -13.59
C SER A 50 1.59 -13.72 -13.33
N PHE A 51 1.06 -13.00 -12.34
CA PHE A 51 -0.35 -13.02 -12.00
C PHE A 51 -1.21 -12.32 -13.06
N PRO A 52 -2.47 -12.73 -13.25
CA PRO A 52 -3.40 -11.98 -14.09
C PRO A 52 -3.60 -10.56 -13.55
N GLY A 53 -3.90 -9.60 -14.41
CA GLY A 53 -4.15 -8.21 -14.00
C GLY A 53 -2.94 -7.28 -14.08
N GLY A 54 -1.74 -7.78 -14.44
CA GLY A 54 -0.58 -6.92 -14.74
C GLY A 54 -0.04 -6.17 -13.52
N PHE A 55 0.07 -6.89 -12.40
CA PHE A 55 0.68 -6.37 -11.18
C PHE A 55 2.19 -6.18 -11.37
N ASN A 56 2.75 -5.13 -10.77
CA ASN A 56 4.17 -4.81 -10.94
C ASN A 56 4.79 -4.12 -9.71
N SER A 57 4.07 -4.09 -8.59
CA SER A 57 4.48 -3.33 -7.41
C SER A 57 4.44 -4.17 -6.14
N LEU A 58 5.36 -3.89 -5.23
CA LEU A 58 5.40 -4.46 -3.89
C LEU A 58 5.34 -3.33 -2.86
N ARG A 59 4.62 -3.54 -1.75
CA ARG A 59 4.75 -2.74 -0.54
C ARG A 59 5.68 -3.46 0.43
N VAL A 60 6.67 -2.75 0.93
CA VAL A 60 7.58 -3.21 1.98
C VAL A 60 7.38 -2.39 3.24
N TYR A 61 7.54 -3.01 4.40
CA TYR A 61 7.19 -2.42 5.70
C TYR A 61 8.28 -1.57 6.32
N ALA A 62 9.53 -1.92 6.06
CA ALA A 62 10.70 -1.27 6.63
C ALA A 62 11.73 -1.01 5.52
N SER A 63 12.53 0.02 5.74
CA SER A 63 13.58 0.46 4.84
C SER A 63 14.92 -0.20 5.16
N SER A 64 15.29 -0.24 6.45
CA SER A 64 16.59 -0.68 6.93
C SER A 64 16.60 -2.13 7.40
N ASP A 65 15.50 -2.62 7.99
CA ASP A 65 15.40 -3.99 8.47
C ASP A 65 15.67 -4.98 7.36
N CYS A 66 16.44 -6.03 7.67
CA CYS A 66 16.88 -7.02 6.69
C CYS A 66 17.60 -6.45 5.44
N ASN A 67 18.11 -5.21 5.52
CA ASN A 67 18.64 -4.47 4.37
C ASN A 67 17.60 -4.35 3.24
N THR A 68 16.32 -4.21 3.59
CA THR A 68 15.20 -4.31 2.64
C THR A 68 15.39 -3.37 1.45
N ILE A 69 15.57 -2.08 1.67
CA ILE A 69 15.73 -1.11 0.58
C ILE A 69 17.01 -1.34 -0.22
N ALA A 70 18.10 -1.73 0.43
CA ALA A 70 19.36 -2.01 -0.25
C ALA A 70 19.25 -3.20 -1.22
N ASN A 71 18.37 -4.17 -0.95
CA ASN A 71 18.18 -5.36 -1.77
C ASN A 71 16.98 -5.25 -2.73
N VAL A 72 15.85 -4.68 -2.31
CA VAL A 72 14.62 -4.61 -3.11
C VAL A 72 14.69 -3.56 -4.21
N VAL A 73 15.42 -2.44 -4.01
CA VAL A 73 15.51 -1.38 -5.03
C VAL A 73 16.29 -1.86 -6.27
N PRO A 74 17.48 -2.49 -6.15
CA PRO A 74 18.12 -3.10 -7.31
C PRO A 74 17.26 -4.17 -7.98
N ALA A 75 16.54 -4.99 -7.21
CA ALA A 75 15.63 -6.00 -7.75
C ALA A 75 14.46 -5.39 -8.53
N ALA A 76 13.86 -4.31 -8.02
CA ALA A 76 12.79 -3.57 -8.69
C ALA A 76 13.30 -3.00 -10.02
N ILE A 77 14.48 -2.38 -10.03
CA ILE A 77 15.10 -1.85 -11.25
C ILE A 77 15.39 -2.97 -12.26
N ALA A 78 15.96 -4.09 -11.81
CA ALA A 78 16.31 -5.21 -12.68
C ALA A 78 15.09 -5.90 -13.31
N THR A 79 13.92 -5.84 -12.66
CA THR A 79 12.67 -6.47 -13.10
C THR A 79 11.67 -5.49 -13.69
N GLY A 80 11.95 -4.18 -13.63
CA GLY A 80 11.00 -3.12 -13.97
C GLY A 80 9.88 -2.92 -12.95
N GLY A 81 9.98 -3.54 -11.77
CA GLY A 81 9.05 -3.41 -10.66
C GLY A 81 9.08 -2.04 -9.98
N LYS A 82 8.11 -1.79 -9.10
CA LYS A 82 8.01 -0.57 -8.28
C LYS A 82 7.77 -0.89 -6.82
N VAL A 83 8.17 0.00 -5.92
CA VAL A 83 8.10 -0.23 -4.46
C VAL A 83 7.34 0.90 -3.77
N LEU A 84 6.34 0.56 -2.95
CA LEU A 84 5.86 1.44 -1.89
C LEU A 84 6.73 1.17 -0.66
N ALA A 85 7.54 2.16 -0.29
CA ALA A 85 8.55 2.00 0.76
C ALA A 85 8.00 2.40 2.14
N GLY A 86 8.14 1.51 3.12
CA GLY A 86 7.86 1.79 4.53
C GLY A 86 9.08 2.36 5.26
N VAL A 87 8.84 3.34 6.13
CA VAL A 87 9.81 3.91 7.08
C VAL A 87 9.21 3.72 8.46
N TRP A 88 9.76 2.83 9.28
CA TRP A 88 9.29 2.62 10.65
C TRP A 88 9.53 3.86 11.53
N ALA A 89 8.51 4.25 12.31
CA ALA A 89 8.44 5.55 13.00
C ALA A 89 8.53 5.45 14.55
N GLU A 90 8.88 4.28 15.09
CA GLU A 90 8.77 3.99 16.52
C GLU A 90 9.90 4.60 17.37
N ASP A 91 11.11 4.01 17.37
CA ASP A 91 12.25 4.53 18.13
C ASP A 91 13.16 5.44 17.29
N ALA A 92 13.80 6.42 17.94
CA ALA A 92 14.57 7.45 17.23
C ALA A 92 15.79 6.91 16.48
N ALA A 93 16.44 5.86 16.99
CA ALA A 93 17.63 5.29 16.36
C ALA A 93 17.25 4.44 15.15
N HIS A 94 16.18 3.64 15.28
CA HIS A 94 15.64 2.86 14.18
C HIS A 94 15.04 3.76 13.09
N TYR A 95 14.24 4.76 13.45
CA TYR A 95 13.71 5.74 12.51
C TYR A 95 14.81 6.47 11.72
N ASP A 96 15.94 6.79 12.36
CA ASP A 96 17.09 7.35 11.61
C ASP A 96 17.70 6.32 10.65
N ALA A 97 17.88 5.06 11.06
CA ALA A 97 18.37 4.00 10.19
C ALA A 97 17.45 3.77 8.96
N GLU A 98 16.14 3.76 9.18
CA GLU A 98 15.10 3.66 8.15
C GLU A 98 15.23 4.79 7.12
N LYS A 99 15.31 6.04 7.61
CA LYS A 99 15.52 7.22 6.78
C LYS A 99 16.83 7.17 6.00
N GLN A 100 17.94 6.81 6.63
CA GLN A 100 19.25 6.75 5.96
C GLN A 100 19.26 5.70 4.86
N ALA A 101 18.62 4.54 5.06
CA ALA A 101 18.50 3.52 4.02
C ALA A 101 17.72 4.04 2.79
N LEU A 102 16.57 4.68 3.02
CA LEU A 102 15.77 5.28 1.95
C LEU A 102 16.53 6.42 1.23
N LEU A 103 17.18 7.30 1.98
CA LEU A 103 17.97 8.41 1.44
C LEU A 103 19.15 7.92 0.60
N ALA A 104 19.85 6.87 1.05
CA ALA A 104 20.95 6.28 0.31
C ALA A 104 20.48 5.70 -1.04
N ALA A 105 19.35 4.97 -1.05
CA ALA A 105 18.80 4.42 -2.28
C ALA A 105 18.32 5.50 -3.25
N THR A 106 17.60 6.51 -2.76
CA THR A 106 17.12 7.62 -3.61
C THR A 106 18.25 8.47 -4.17
N ARG A 107 19.34 8.69 -3.42
CA ARG A 107 20.56 9.34 -3.96
C ARG A 107 21.27 8.51 -5.02
N THR A 108 21.24 7.19 -4.89
CA THR A 108 21.95 6.27 -5.80
C THR A 108 21.17 6.02 -7.09
N TYR A 109 19.86 5.79 -6.97
CA TYR A 109 19.01 5.31 -8.07
C TYR A 109 17.95 6.32 -8.53
N GLY A 110 17.87 7.49 -7.90
CA GLY A 110 16.77 8.43 -8.11
C GLY A 110 15.45 7.90 -7.55
N PHE A 111 14.34 8.32 -8.16
CA PHE A 111 12.98 8.06 -7.67
C PHE A 111 12.16 7.13 -8.55
N ASP A 112 12.63 6.76 -9.75
CA ASP A 112 11.81 6.03 -10.71
C ASP A 112 11.29 4.68 -10.20
N TRP A 113 12.01 4.01 -9.30
CA TRP A 113 11.59 2.74 -8.69
C TRP A 113 10.48 2.89 -7.64
N LEU A 114 10.26 4.11 -7.15
CA LEU A 114 9.43 4.39 -5.98
C LEU A 114 7.99 4.72 -6.38
N VAL A 115 7.03 4.06 -5.73
CA VAL A 115 5.60 4.36 -5.84
C VAL A 115 5.24 5.53 -4.93
N ALA A 116 5.54 5.38 -3.63
CA ALA A 116 5.27 6.33 -2.55
C ALA A 116 6.04 5.89 -1.29
N VAL A 117 6.04 6.73 -0.27
CA VAL A 117 6.67 6.45 1.04
C VAL A 117 5.63 6.51 2.15
N SER A 118 5.43 5.41 2.87
CA SER A 118 4.64 5.39 4.11
C SER A 118 5.57 5.55 5.31
N VAL A 119 5.35 6.59 6.10
CA VAL A 119 6.00 6.81 7.39
C VAL A 119 5.14 6.19 8.46
N GLY A 120 5.55 5.03 8.97
CA GLY A 120 4.77 4.22 9.89
C GLY A 120 3.69 3.35 9.23
N SER A 121 3.18 2.40 10.01
CA SER A 121 2.04 1.55 9.74
C SER A 121 1.36 1.20 11.06
N GLU A 122 0.09 1.61 11.23
CA GLU A 122 -0.73 1.36 12.42
C GLU A 122 -0.16 1.92 13.75
N ASP A 123 0.75 2.89 13.70
CA ASP A 123 1.37 3.47 14.90
C ASP A 123 0.34 4.19 15.80
N LEU A 124 -0.73 4.77 15.22
CA LEU A 124 -1.80 5.41 16.00
C LEU A 124 -2.75 4.35 16.57
N TYR A 125 -3.04 3.30 15.81
CA TYR A 125 -3.87 2.19 16.28
C TYR A 125 -3.23 1.46 17.47
N ARG A 126 -1.92 1.20 17.40
CA ARG A 126 -1.16 0.59 18.51
C ARG A 126 -0.92 1.56 19.67
N GLY A 127 -1.01 2.87 19.43
CA GLY A 127 -0.74 3.89 20.42
C GLY A 127 0.77 4.07 20.71
N ASP A 128 1.62 3.63 19.79
CA ASP A 128 3.08 3.71 19.90
C ASP A 128 3.57 5.16 19.79
N THR A 129 2.82 5.99 19.05
CA THR A 129 3.07 7.42 18.89
C THR A 129 1.78 8.23 18.94
N ASN A 130 1.88 9.55 18.95
CA ASN A 130 0.74 10.44 18.87
C ASN A 130 0.71 11.18 17.52
N ALA A 131 -0.47 11.70 17.17
CA ALA A 131 -0.73 12.40 15.91
C ALA A 131 0.26 13.56 15.63
N PHE A 132 0.65 14.32 16.66
CA PHE A 132 1.60 15.42 16.49
C PHE A 132 2.98 14.89 16.11
N THR A 133 3.55 13.97 16.90
CA THR A 133 4.87 13.37 16.62
C THR A 133 4.92 12.77 15.22
N LEU A 134 3.91 11.97 14.86
CA LEU A 134 3.83 11.33 13.57
C LEU A 134 3.72 12.33 12.41
N SER A 135 2.93 13.41 12.57
CA SER A 135 2.88 14.48 11.58
C SER A 135 4.25 15.12 11.33
N GLN A 136 5.06 15.29 12.38
CA GLN A 136 6.42 15.82 12.26
C GLN A 136 7.35 14.84 11.54
N GLN A 137 7.22 13.54 11.77
CA GLN A 137 8.00 12.53 11.05
C GLN A 137 7.64 12.49 9.55
N ILE A 138 6.36 12.66 9.21
CA ILE A 138 5.94 12.79 7.79
C ILE A 138 6.58 14.02 7.14
N TYR A 139 6.57 15.17 7.81
CA TYR A 139 7.23 16.38 7.30
C TYR A 139 8.75 16.22 7.20
N ASP A 140 9.37 15.54 8.17
CA ASP A 140 10.81 15.27 8.19
C ASP A 140 11.24 14.36 7.03
N VAL A 141 10.54 13.23 6.80
CA VAL A 141 10.80 12.35 5.65
C VAL A 141 10.60 13.11 4.34
N ARG A 142 9.52 13.88 4.18
CA ARG A 142 9.30 14.72 3.00
C ARG A 142 10.44 15.73 2.80
N GLY A 143 10.85 16.41 3.87
CA GLY A 143 11.95 17.37 3.87
C GLY A 143 13.27 16.72 3.46
N MET A 144 13.57 15.54 4.01
CA MET A 144 14.74 14.75 3.66
C MET A 144 14.76 14.40 2.16
N LEU A 145 13.67 13.87 1.62
CA LEU A 145 13.58 13.50 0.20
C LEU A 145 13.70 14.71 -0.73
N SER A 146 13.21 15.88 -0.30
CA SER A 146 13.35 17.14 -1.05
C SER A 146 14.79 17.59 -1.26
N THR A 147 15.75 17.05 -0.51
CA THR A 147 17.19 17.32 -0.70
C THR A 147 17.81 16.54 -1.87
N VAL A 148 17.10 15.55 -2.42
CA VAL A 148 17.59 14.70 -3.50
C VAL A 148 17.13 15.25 -4.85
N PRO A 149 18.03 15.44 -5.83
CA PRO A 149 17.66 15.89 -7.17
C PRO A 149 16.60 14.99 -7.81
N GLY A 150 15.59 15.60 -8.44
CA GLY A 150 14.47 14.89 -9.08
C GLY A 150 13.25 14.71 -8.18
N TYR A 151 13.32 15.05 -6.89
CA TYR A 151 12.15 15.04 -6.02
C TYR A 151 11.12 16.09 -6.44
N THR A 152 9.85 15.69 -6.52
CA THR A 152 8.70 16.59 -6.64
C THR A 152 7.57 16.05 -5.78
N THR A 153 6.77 16.92 -5.16
CA THR A 153 5.64 16.49 -4.30
C THR A 153 4.55 15.76 -5.09
N THR A 154 4.44 16.03 -6.39
CA THR A 154 3.53 15.31 -7.30
C THR A 154 4.09 13.99 -7.80
N GLY A 155 5.42 13.81 -7.78
CA GLY A 155 6.09 12.60 -8.26
C GLY A 155 6.40 11.59 -7.15
N VAL A 156 6.57 12.05 -5.91
CA VAL A 156 6.86 11.20 -4.75
C VAL A 156 5.99 11.63 -3.57
N GLN A 157 4.90 10.90 -3.37
CA GLN A 157 3.97 11.14 -2.27
C GLN A 157 4.50 10.53 -0.97
N VAL A 158 4.37 11.28 0.13
CA VAL A 158 4.71 10.83 1.48
C VAL A 158 3.45 10.83 2.33
N GLY A 159 3.16 9.73 2.98
CA GLY A 159 1.94 9.52 3.75
C GLY A 159 2.18 8.65 4.97
N HIS A 160 1.09 8.24 5.60
CA HIS A 160 1.08 7.28 6.69
C HIS A 160 0.02 6.21 6.42
N VAL A 161 0.23 5.02 6.98
CA VAL A 161 -0.66 3.87 6.86
C VAL A 161 -1.26 3.58 8.23
N ASP A 162 -2.57 3.48 8.34
CA ASP A 162 -3.23 3.06 9.57
C ASP A 162 -4.59 2.43 9.27
N THR A 163 -5.17 1.81 10.29
CA THR A 163 -6.53 1.26 10.25
C THR A 163 -7.54 2.33 9.85
N TRP A 164 -8.60 1.93 9.15
CA TRP A 164 -9.67 2.83 8.74
C TRP A 164 -10.27 3.64 9.90
N THR A 165 -10.34 3.02 11.08
CA THR A 165 -10.91 3.63 12.28
C THR A 165 -10.06 4.81 12.78
N MET A 166 -8.73 4.72 12.70
CA MET A 166 -7.85 5.81 13.11
C MET A 166 -7.99 7.04 12.23
N TRP A 167 -8.30 6.87 10.96
CA TRP A 167 -8.56 8.00 10.06
C TRP A 167 -9.88 8.72 10.36
N THR A 168 -10.88 7.99 10.86
CA THR A 168 -12.17 8.58 11.25
C THR A 168 -12.15 9.21 12.66
N ASN A 169 -11.09 8.97 13.43
CA ASN A 169 -10.88 9.60 14.72
C ASN A 169 -10.38 11.04 14.54
N GLY A 170 -11.20 12.03 14.94
CA GLY A 170 -10.87 13.45 14.81
C GLY A 170 -9.59 13.90 15.53
N ALA A 171 -9.08 13.12 16.49
CA ALA A 171 -7.79 13.38 17.14
C ALA A 171 -6.59 13.29 16.17
N ASN A 172 -6.76 12.61 15.03
CA ASN A 172 -5.69 12.32 14.07
C ASN A 172 -5.70 13.26 12.85
N VAL A 173 -6.50 14.33 12.88
CA VAL A 173 -6.65 15.27 11.74
C VAL A 173 -5.32 15.92 11.30
N ASP A 174 -4.38 16.12 12.23
CA ASP A 174 -3.07 16.70 11.91
C ASP A 174 -2.20 15.75 11.07
N VAL A 175 -2.36 14.44 11.25
CA VAL A 175 -1.70 13.42 10.40
C VAL A 175 -2.28 13.46 8.99
N ILE A 176 -3.61 13.55 8.87
CA ILE A 176 -4.30 13.68 7.56
C ILE A 176 -3.79 14.90 6.78
N LYS A 177 -3.60 16.03 7.46
CA LYS A 177 -3.08 17.26 6.86
C LYS A 177 -1.60 17.18 6.49
N ALA A 178 -0.83 16.38 7.21
CA ALA A 178 0.59 16.18 6.93
C ALA A 178 0.82 15.27 5.72
N CYS A 179 -0.14 14.41 5.36
CA CYS A 179 -0.02 13.40 4.31
C CYS A 179 -0.29 13.92 2.89
N ASP A 180 0.47 13.43 1.91
CA ASP A 180 0.15 13.52 0.46
C ASP A 180 -0.80 12.39 0.02
N PHE A 181 -0.75 11.25 0.71
CA PHE A 181 -1.69 10.13 0.59
C PHE A 181 -1.99 9.52 1.96
N ILE A 182 -3.20 8.97 2.11
CA ILE A 182 -3.65 8.23 3.27
C ILE A 182 -3.66 6.75 2.92
N GLY A 183 -2.85 5.96 3.62
CA GLY A 183 -2.88 4.51 3.56
C GLY A 183 -3.92 3.95 4.52
N LEU A 184 -4.93 3.30 3.96
CA LEU A 184 -6.00 2.64 4.67
C LEU A 184 -5.70 1.13 4.76
N ASP A 185 -5.67 0.63 5.99
CA ASP A 185 -5.73 -0.79 6.28
C ASP A 185 -7.18 -1.14 6.67
N GLY A 186 -7.84 -1.91 5.81
CA GLY A 186 -9.28 -2.15 5.86
C GLY A 186 -9.63 -3.63 5.73
N TYR A 187 -9.86 -4.29 6.86
CA TYR A 187 -10.14 -5.73 6.91
C TYR A 187 -11.55 -6.01 7.43
N PRO A 188 -12.55 -6.27 6.57
CA PRO A 188 -13.88 -6.68 6.99
C PRO A 188 -13.87 -7.88 7.95
N TYR A 189 -12.96 -8.84 7.72
CA TYR A 189 -12.78 -10.02 8.59
C TYR A 189 -12.60 -9.66 10.08
N PHE A 190 -11.92 -8.55 10.40
CA PHE A 190 -11.67 -8.13 11.78
C PHE A 190 -12.74 -7.18 12.36
N GLN A 191 -13.79 -6.83 11.61
CA GLN A 191 -14.89 -5.95 12.08
C GLN A 191 -15.92 -6.74 12.91
N THR A 192 -15.51 -7.23 14.07
CA THR A 192 -16.27 -8.22 14.87
C THR A 192 -17.45 -7.65 15.67
N THR A 193 -17.65 -6.33 15.67
CA THR A 193 -18.78 -5.67 16.35
C THR A 193 -20.05 -5.58 15.51
N GLU A 194 -19.98 -5.96 14.24
CA GLU A 194 -21.07 -5.98 13.26
C GLU A 194 -21.13 -7.33 12.54
N GLU A 195 -22.12 -7.53 11.67
CA GLU A 195 -22.14 -8.69 10.77
C GLU A 195 -20.95 -8.60 9.83
N ASN A 196 -20.10 -9.63 9.81
CA ASN A 196 -18.82 -9.62 9.07
C ASN A 196 -18.57 -10.94 8.32
N ASP A 197 -19.62 -11.67 7.95
CA ASP A 197 -19.44 -12.82 7.08
C ASP A 197 -19.04 -12.41 5.65
N ILE A 198 -18.63 -13.38 4.84
CA ILE A 198 -18.13 -13.12 3.49
C ILE A 198 -19.18 -12.45 2.58
N GLY A 199 -20.48 -12.66 2.84
CA GLY A 199 -21.58 -12.09 2.06
C GLY A 199 -21.72 -10.58 2.19
N VAL A 200 -21.26 -9.98 3.29
CA VAL A 200 -21.32 -8.52 3.54
C VAL A 200 -19.95 -7.82 3.41
N ALA A 201 -18.88 -8.59 3.18
CA ALA A 201 -17.51 -8.10 3.19
C ALA A 201 -17.23 -6.99 2.16
N TYR A 202 -17.90 -7.06 0.99
CA TYR A 202 -17.82 -6.02 -0.04
C TYR A 202 -18.31 -4.66 0.47
N ASP A 203 -19.48 -4.63 1.12
CA ASP A 203 -20.08 -3.40 1.63
C ASP A 203 -19.26 -2.83 2.77
N LEU A 204 -18.80 -3.66 3.71
CA LEU A 204 -17.92 -3.24 4.81
C LEU A 204 -16.61 -2.62 4.30
N PHE A 205 -16.01 -3.23 3.26
CA PHE A 205 -14.80 -2.71 2.65
C PHE A 205 -15.04 -1.30 2.08
N TRP A 206 -16.03 -1.13 1.21
CA TRP A 206 -16.29 0.16 0.58
C TRP A 206 -16.79 1.22 1.56
N GLN A 207 -17.53 0.82 2.60
CA GLN A 207 -17.89 1.71 3.70
C GLN A 207 -16.63 2.26 4.40
N SER A 208 -15.65 1.40 4.70
CA SER A 208 -14.38 1.84 5.30
C SER A 208 -13.63 2.83 4.40
N VAL A 209 -13.52 2.54 3.09
CA VAL A 209 -12.88 3.43 2.10
C VAL A 209 -13.59 4.79 2.06
N ASN A 210 -14.92 4.78 2.00
CA ASN A 210 -15.72 6.01 1.91
C ASN A 210 -15.69 6.82 3.22
N ALA A 211 -15.62 6.16 4.37
CA ALA A 211 -15.44 6.82 5.66
C ALA A 211 -14.11 7.57 5.71
N VAL A 212 -13.01 6.95 5.25
CA VAL A 212 -11.70 7.61 5.16
C VAL A 212 -11.71 8.77 4.16
N ARG A 213 -12.33 8.61 2.98
CA ARG A 213 -12.52 9.71 2.01
C ARG A 213 -13.28 10.88 2.64
N GLY A 214 -14.32 10.60 3.43
CA GLY A 214 -15.07 11.61 4.18
C GLY A 214 -14.21 12.32 5.23
N ALA A 215 -13.37 11.59 5.97
CA ALA A 215 -12.45 12.17 6.94
C ALA A 215 -11.42 13.12 6.28
N VAL A 216 -10.85 12.71 5.14
CA VAL A 216 -9.95 13.56 4.34
C VAL A 216 -10.64 14.84 3.87
N GLN A 217 -11.87 14.72 3.35
CA GLN A 217 -12.67 15.87 2.93
C GLN A 217 -12.96 16.82 4.10
N ASN A 218 -13.35 16.29 5.26
CA ASN A 218 -13.63 17.07 6.47
C ASN A 218 -12.38 17.76 7.02
N ALA A 219 -11.20 17.15 6.86
CA ALA A 219 -9.92 17.75 7.19
C ALA A 219 -9.48 18.85 6.20
N GLN A 220 -10.23 19.04 5.10
CA GLN A 220 -9.91 19.92 3.98
C GLN A 220 -8.54 19.59 3.35
N SER A 221 -8.19 18.30 3.34
CA SER A 221 -6.95 17.79 2.75
C SER A 221 -7.18 17.33 1.31
N ASN A 222 -6.14 17.41 0.49
CA ASN A 222 -6.12 16.86 -0.87
C ASN A 222 -5.44 15.49 -0.93
N ALA A 223 -5.16 14.87 0.22
CA ALA A 223 -4.49 13.59 0.28
C ALA A 223 -5.30 12.52 -0.48
N LEU A 224 -4.63 11.72 -1.30
CA LEU A 224 -5.27 10.60 -1.99
C LEU A 224 -5.51 9.46 -1.00
N VAL A 225 -6.70 8.85 -1.00
CA VAL A 225 -6.96 7.64 -0.20
C VAL A 225 -6.54 6.41 -0.99
N TRP A 226 -5.69 5.57 -0.38
CA TRP A 226 -5.13 4.34 -0.95
C TRP A 226 -5.49 3.18 -0.01
N VAL A 227 -5.75 2.01 -0.56
CA VAL A 227 -5.88 0.77 0.22
C VAL A 227 -4.50 0.15 0.31
N THR A 228 -3.84 0.27 1.46
CA THR A 228 -2.47 -0.22 1.66
C THR A 228 -2.40 -1.62 2.22
N GLU A 229 -3.51 -2.04 2.85
CA GLU A 229 -3.79 -3.42 3.18
C GLU A 229 -5.28 -3.72 3.16
N THR A 230 -5.60 -4.86 2.58
CA THR A 230 -6.87 -5.55 2.76
C THR A 230 -6.70 -7.00 2.32
N GLY A 231 -7.55 -7.88 2.81
CA GLY A 231 -7.54 -9.28 2.43
C GLY A 231 -8.54 -10.08 3.24
N TRP A 232 -8.62 -11.37 2.94
CA TRP A 232 -9.40 -12.33 3.71
C TRP A 232 -8.56 -13.58 3.95
N PRO A 233 -8.52 -14.10 5.18
CA PRO A 233 -7.61 -15.19 5.49
C PRO A 233 -8.04 -16.51 4.85
N THR A 234 -7.06 -17.18 4.25
CA THR A 234 -7.12 -18.53 3.69
C THR A 234 -7.18 -19.62 4.76
N ALA A 235 -6.71 -19.34 5.98
CA ALA A 235 -6.75 -20.23 7.13
C ALA A 235 -6.66 -19.43 8.43
N GLY A 236 -7.20 -19.95 9.53
CA GLY A 236 -7.20 -19.28 10.83
C GLY A 236 -8.47 -19.58 11.62
N ALA A 237 -8.67 -18.83 12.70
CA ALA A 237 -9.90 -18.91 13.47
C ALA A 237 -11.09 -18.29 12.70
N THR A 238 -12.30 -18.51 13.21
CA THR A 238 -13.45 -17.67 12.84
C THR A 238 -13.46 -16.45 13.75
N GLU A 239 -13.55 -15.25 13.18
CA GLU A 239 -13.70 -13.98 13.90
C GLU A 239 -15.14 -13.49 13.76
N ASN A 240 -15.93 -13.58 14.83
CA ASN A 240 -17.37 -13.39 14.80
C ASN A 240 -18.07 -14.29 13.76
N LEU A 241 -18.52 -13.75 12.61
CA LEU A 241 -19.11 -14.50 11.49
C LEU A 241 -18.13 -14.68 10.32
N GLY A 242 -16.98 -14.02 10.37
CA GLY A 242 -15.91 -14.10 9.38
C GLY A 242 -15.16 -15.43 9.48
N VAL A 243 -15.43 -16.35 8.55
CA VAL A 243 -14.76 -17.67 8.48
C VAL A 243 -13.53 -17.59 7.59
N ALA A 244 -12.36 -17.93 8.12
CA ALA A 244 -11.12 -18.06 7.33
C ALA A 244 -11.14 -19.33 6.47
N SER A 245 -11.04 -19.18 5.15
CA SER A 245 -10.94 -20.30 4.21
C SER A 245 -10.42 -19.83 2.85
N VAL A 246 -9.81 -20.72 2.08
CA VAL A 246 -9.39 -20.44 0.68
C VAL A 246 -10.59 -20.01 -0.18
N GLU A 247 -11.76 -20.61 0.03
CA GLU A 247 -12.99 -20.28 -0.70
C GLU A 247 -13.47 -18.85 -0.41
N ASN A 248 -13.47 -18.44 0.86
CA ASN A 248 -13.86 -17.08 1.24
C ASN A 248 -12.79 -16.07 0.81
N ALA A 249 -11.50 -16.43 0.88
CA ALA A 249 -10.42 -15.60 0.36
C ALA A 249 -10.56 -15.33 -1.14
N GLN A 250 -10.88 -16.36 -1.93
CA GLN A 250 -11.16 -16.20 -3.35
C GLN A 250 -12.41 -15.35 -3.58
N THR A 251 -13.49 -15.59 -2.84
CA THR A 251 -14.73 -14.81 -2.94
C THR A 251 -14.46 -13.33 -2.67
N TYR A 252 -13.71 -13.02 -1.61
CA TYR A 252 -13.34 -11.65 -1.27
C TYR A 252 -12.48 -11.01 -2.36
N TRP A 253 -11.50 -11.74 -2.91
CA TRP A 253 -10.72 -11.26 -4.05
C TRP A 253 -11.59 -10.90 -5.25
N LYS A 254 -12.49 -11.81 -5.67
CA LYS A 254 -13.36 -11.59 -6.85
C LYS A 254 -14.31 -10.41 -6.65
N GLN A 255 -14.86 -10.25 -5.45
CA GLN A 255 -15.82 -9.18 -5.15
C GLN A 255 -15.14 -7.83 -4.94
N VAL A 256 -13.99 -7.80 -4.27
CA VAL A 256 -13.34 -6.55 -3.82
C VAL A 256 -12.13 -6.21 -4.65
N ALA A 257 -11.14 -7.11 -4.74
CA ALA A 257 -9.86 -6.80 -5.39
C ALA A 257 -10.05 -6.43 -6.87
N CYS A 258 -10.90 -7.16 -7.59
CA CYS A 258 -11.15 -6.93 -9.01
C CYS A 258 -11.71 -5.54 -9.33
N GLU A 259 -12.49 -4.96 -8.42
CA GLU A 259 -12.97 -3.58 -8.54
C GLU A 259 -11.96 -2.58 -8.00
N ALA A 260 -11.47 -2.80 -6.77
CA ALA A 260 -10.62 -1.87 -6.05
C ALA A 260 -9.36 -1.47 -6.85
N VAL A 261 -8.66 -2.43 -7.48
CA VAL A 261 -7.43 -2.14 -8.26
C VAL A 261 -7.66 -1.27 -9.50
N ASN A 262 -8.93 -1.03 -9.89
CA ASN A 262 -9.32 -0.18 -11.00
C ASN A 262 -9.94 1.16 -10.54
N GLU A 263 -10.15 1.36 -9.24
CA GLU A 263 -10.79 2.56 -8.67
C GLU A 263 -9.97 3.27 -7.59
N VAL A 264 -9.03 2.56 -6.96
CA VAL A 264 -8.18 3.06 -5.89
C VAL A 264 -6.83 2.35 -5.91
N ASN A 265 -5.76 3.09 -5.58
CA ASN A 265 -4.44 2.48 -5.43
C ASN A 265 -4.53 1.40 -4.34
N THR A 266 -4.16 0.15 -4.67
CA THR A 266 -4.43 -1.01 -3.82
C THR A 266 -3.19 -1.89 -3.70
N PHE A 267 -2.77 -2.17 -2.47
CA PHE A 267 -1.79 -3.19 -2.12
C PHE A 267 -2.50 -4.28 -1.32
N TRP A 268 -2.57 -5.48 -1.90
CA TRP A 268 -3.28 -6.60 -1.32
C TRP A 268 -2.43 -7.32 -0.27
N TYR A 269 -3.02 -7.58 0.89
CA TYR A 269 -2.38 -8.30 1.98
C TYR A 269 -2.72 -9.80 1.88
N SER A 270 -1.76 -10.68 1.61
CA SER A 270 -0.36 -10.41 1.27
C SER A 270 0.13 -11.35 0.17
N LEU A 271 1.32 -11.12 -0.39
CA LEU A 271 1.89 -12.03 -1.38
C LEU A 271 2.05 -13.43 -0.79
N GLN A 272 2.79 -13.51 0.31
CA GLN A 272 3.12 -14.75 1.01
C GLN A 272 3.37 -14.41 2.48
N ASP A 273 2.94 -15.30 3.37
CA ASP A 273 2.97 -15.13 4.83
C ASP A 273 3.45 -16.38 5.58
N PHE A 274 3.90 -17.40 4.83
CA PHE A 274 4.46 -18.65 5.31
C PHE A 274 3.61 -19.38 6.36
N SER A 275 3.94 -19.21 7.65
CA SER A 275 3.31 -19.87 8.78
C SER A 275 2.46 -18.92 9.63
N ALA A 276 2.18 -17.70 9.16
CA ALA A 276 1.33 -16.74 9.86
C ALA A 276 -0.09 -17.32 10.05
N ILE A 277 -0.70 -17.02 11.19
CA ILE A 277 -2.09 -17.32 11.50
C ILE A 277 -2.71 -16.08 12.16
N PRO A 278 -3.84 -15.56 11.65
CA PRO A 278 -4.52 -15.96 10.41
C PRO A 278 -3.65 -15.78 9.15
N ALA A 279 -3.82 -16.68 8.19
CA ALA A 279 -3.01 -16.75 6.97
C ALA A 279 -3.70 -16.03 5.79
N PHE A 280 -3.13 -14.94 5.30
CA PHE A 280 -3.61 -14.12 4.18
C PHE A 280 -2.88 -14.34 2.84
N GLY A 281 -1.71 -14.99 2.85
CA GLY A 281 -0.84 -15.07 1.66
C GLY A 281 -1.55 -15.67 0.45
N VAL A 282 -1.47 -15.01 -0.70
CA VAL A 282 -2.09 -15.47 -1.96
C VAL A 282 -1.37 -16.66 -2.59
N VAL A 283 -0.09 -16.86 -2.27
CA VAL A 283 0.68 -18.05 -2.63
C VAL A 283 1.05 -18.92 -1.43
N ASP A 284 1.24 -20.22 -1.67
CA ASP A 284 1.82 -21.17 -0.72
C ASP A 284 3.35 -20.99 -0.59
N GLY A 285 3.99 -21.77 0.29
CA GLY A 285 5.45 -21.73 0.52
C GLY A 285 6.32 -22.04 -0.72
N ASN A 286 5.74 -22.60 -1.78
CA ASN A 286 6.42 -22.91 -3.04
C ASN A 286 6.14 -21.87 -4.14
N GLY A 287 5.36 -20.82 -3.85
CA GLY A 287 4.98 -19.80 -4.82
C GLY A 287 3.77 -20.17 -5.69
N ASN A 288 3.04 -21.25 -5.37
CA ASN A 288 1.81 -21.58 -6.11
C ASN A 288 0.63 -20.78 -5.56
N LEU A 289 -0.22 -20.27 -6.45
CA LEU A 289 -1.46 -19.60 -6.05
C LEU A 289 -2.37 -20.53 -5.23
N LYS A 290 -2.84 -20.04 -4.09
CA LYS A 290 -3.83 -20.74 -3.26
C LYS A 290 -5.25 -20.62 -3.83
N TYR A 291 -5.53 -19.55 -4.58
CA TYR A 291 -6.82 -19.29 -5.21
C TYR A 291 -6.66 -18.50 -6.52
N ASP A 292 -7.70 -18.50 -7.36
CA ASP A 292 -7.68 -17.87 -8.68
C ASP A 292 -7.81 -16.34 -8.60
N LEU A 293 -6.76 -15.64 -9.05
CA LEU A 293 -6.68 -14.18 -9.04
C LEU A 293 -7.30 -13.49 -10.28
N SER A 294 -7.89 -14.24 -11.22
CA SER A 294 -8.47 -13.65 -12.43
C SER A 294 -9.63 -12.67 -12.15
N CYS A 295 -9.69 -11.63 -12.97
CA CYS A 295 -10.82 -10.74 -13.16
C CYS A 295 -11.09 -10.75 -14.68
#